data_AF-A0A2T7PST3-F1
#
_entry.id   AF-A0A2T7PST3-F1
#
_cell.length_a   1.000
_cell.length_b   1.000
_cell.length_c   1.000
_cell.angle_alpha   90.00
_cell.angle_beta   90.00
_cell.angle_gamma   90.00
#
_symmetry.space_group_name_H-M   'P 1'
#
loop_
_entity.id
_entity.type
_entity.pdbx_description
1 polymer ?
#
loop_
_entity_poly.entity_id
_entity_poly.type
_entity_poly.pdbx_seq_one_letter_code
_entity_poly.pdbx_strand_id
1 'polypeptide(L)'
;MASTQINMTCAVCREIYTSPRFLPCYHSFCLACLEQLANRHGNTIPCPTCRAHFVVPLGGVCALQVNFYFTEEALEQARSDESNSMCSVHSKENVIFYCTQCDQAICIRCKLTRHDGHATEDLSEAATRCKQTIEQ
;
A
#
# COMPACT_ATOMS: atom_id res chain seq x y z
N MET A 1 18.02 26.16 -15.43
CA MET A 1 18.44 25.47 -14.20
C MET A 1 17.61 24.22 -14.07
N ALA A 2 18.26 23.09 -13.76
CA ALA A 2 17.78 21.74 -14.05
C ALA A 2 16.40 21.45 -13.45
N SER A 3 15.43 21.24 -14.33
CA SER A 3 14.16 20.62 -14.01
C SER A 3 14.46 19.23 -13.45
N THR A 4 14.22 19.01 -12.16
CA THR A 4 14.19 17.67 -11.57
C THR A 4 13.08 16.88 -12.25
N GLN A 5 13.41 16.18 -13.34
CA GLN A 5 12.51 15.22 -13.97
C GLN A 5 12.34 14.07 -12.98
N ILE A 6 11.26 14.13 -12.20
CA ILE A 6 10.78 12.98 -11.44
C ILE A 6 10.48 11.90 -12.48
N ASN A 7 11.26 10.84 -12.51
CA ASN A 7 11.13 9.79 -13.53
C ASN A 7 9.91 8.91 -13.20
N MET A 8 8.72 9.36 -13.57
CA MET A 8 7.41 8.73 -13.34
C MET A 8 7.15 7.51 -14.27
N THR A 9 8.19 6.92 -14.83
CA THR A 9 8.10 5.86 -15.85
C THR A 9 8.60 4.53 -15.32
N CYS A 10 7.91 3.46 -15.70
CA CYS A 10 8.25 2.09 -15.35
C CYS A 10 9.41 1.57 -16.21
N ALA A 11 10.45 1.01 -15.59
CA ALA A 11 11.61 0.52 -16.34
C ALA A 11 11.34 -0.74 -17.19
N VAL A 12 10.16 -1.38 -17.04
CA VAL A 12 9.75 -2.56 -17.83
C VAL A 12 9.00 -2.14 -19.10
N CYS A 13 7.89 -1.41 -18.97
CA CYS A 13 7.09 -0.98 -20.12
C CYS A 13 7.53 0.37 -20.71
N ARG A 14 8.36 1.15 -19.99
CA ARG A 14 8.79 2.52 -20.33
C ARG A 14 7.66 3.56 -20.41
N GLU A 15 6.46 3.16 -20.03
CA GLU A 15 5.30 4.03 -19.89
C GLU A 15 5.20 4.62 -18.48
N ILE A 16 4.33 5.61 -18.31
CA ILE A 16 3.97 6.16 -17.00
C ILE A 16 3.45 5.02 -16.09
N TYR A 17 3.79 5.07 -14.81
CA TYR A 17 3.35 4.04 -13.86
C TYR A 17 1.82 3.91 -13.81
N THR A 18 1.34 2.67 -13.90
CA THR A 18 -0.06 2.31 -13.68
C THR A 18 -0.15 1.30 -12.54
N SER A 19 -0.88 1.64 -11.47
CA SER A 19 -0.97 0.84 -10.24
C SER A 19 0.42 0.32 -9.78
N PRO A 20 1.40 1.21 -9.53
CA PRO A 20 2.75 0.77 -9.24
C PRO A 20 2.83 0.05 -7.89
N ARG A 21 3.74 -0.91 -7.83
CA ARG A 21 4.02 -1.71 -6.63
C ARG A 21 5.49 -1.59 -6.28
N PHE A 22 5.78 -1.46 -4.99
CA PHE A 22 7.12 -1.55 -4.47
C PHE A 22 7.57 -3.01 -4.40
N LEU A 23 8.77 -3.26 -4.90
CA LEU A 23 9.54 -4.43 -4.52
C LEU A 23 10.20 -4.21 -3.15
N PRO A 24 10.65 -5.27 -2.45
CA PRO A 24 11.41 -5.14 -1.19
C PRO A 24 12.72 -4.35 -1.33
N CYS A 25 13.23 -4.18 -2.55
CA CYS A 25 14.37 -3.32 -2.86
C CYS A 25 13.99 -1.86 -3.16
N TYR A 26 12.75 -1.46 -2.87
CA TYR A 26 12.18 -0.12 -3.04
C TYR A 26 12.05 0.39 -4.49
N HIS A 27 12.37 -0.43 -5.50
CA HIS A 27 12.04 -0.11 -6.89
C HIS A 27 10.57 -0.36 -7.18
N SER A 28 10.00 0.49 -8.04
CA SER A 28 8.59 0.45 -8.40
C SER A 28 8.39 -0.03 -9.84
N PHE A 29 7.33 -0.80 -10.08
CA PHE A 29 6.92 -1.28 -11.40
C PHE A 29 5.40 -1.36 -11.47
N CYS A 30 4.82 -1.24 -12.67
CA CYS A 30 3.38 -1.43 -12.86
C CYS A 30 2.97 -2.85 -12.44
N LEU A 31 1.78 -2.99 -11.84
CA LEU A 31 1.26 -4.30 -11.45
C LEU A 31 1.29 -5.31 -12.61
N ALA A 32 0.77 -4.92 -13.77
CA ALA A 32 0.76 -5.77 -14.97
C ALA A 32 2.17 -6.19 -15.43
N CYS A 33 3.18 -5.33 -15.22
CA CYS A 33 4.57 -5.67 -15.54
C CYS A 33 5.12 -6.73 -14.58
N LEU A 34 4.79 -6.63 -13.29
CA LEU A 34 5.18 -7.63 -12.30
C LEU A 34 4.46 -8.96 -12.50
N GLU A 35 3.20 -8.95 -12.92
CA GLU A 35 2.44 -10.16 -13.25
C GLU A 35 3.08 -10.91 -14.42
N GLN A 36 3.47 -10.17 -15.46
CA GLN A 36 4.20 -10.74 -16.60
C GLN A 36 5.55 -11.33 -16.18
N LEU A 37 6.28 -10.69 -15.27
CA LEU A 37 7.54 -11.21 -14.75
C LEU A 37 7.33 -12.47 -13.91
N ALA A 38 6.29 -12.51 -13.08
CA ALA A 38 5.91 -13.69 -12.30
C ALA A 38 5.55 -14.87 -13.20
N ASN A 39 4.81 -14.62 -14.27
CA ASN A 39 4.44 -15.66 -15.23
C ASN A 39 5.65 -16.25 -15.97
N ARG A 40 6.74 -15.48 -16.13
CA ARG A 40 7.97 -15.93 -16.81
C ARG A 40 8.96 -16.63 -15.88
N HIS A 41 9.12 -16.12 -14.66
CA HIS A 41 10.18 -16.55 -13.73
C HIS A 41 9.66 -17.40 -12.56
N GLY A 42 8.34 -17.52 -12.39
CA GLY A 42 7.72 -18.21 -11.28
C GLY A 42 7.75 -17.38 -9.99
N ASN A 43 7.88 -18.07 -8.85
CA ASN A 43 7.71 -17.45 -7.53
C ASN A 43 8.93 -16.65 -7.05
N THR A 44 10.03 -16.62 -7.79
CA THR A 44 11.22 -15.81 -7.46
C THR A 44 11.61 -14.99 -8.66
N ILE A 45 11.53 -13.66 -8.51
CA ILE A 45 11.72 -12.73 -9.63
C ILE A 45 12.90 -11.79 -9.30
N PRO A 46 13.84 -11.58 -10.23
CA PRO A 46 14.85 -10.54 -10.08
C PRO A 46 14.26 -9.15 -10.36
N CYS A 47 14.62 -8.16 -9.56
CA CYS A 47 14.30 -6.76 -9.84
C CYS A 47 14.94 -6.33 -11.17
N PRO A 48 14.18 -5.78 -12.13
CA PRO A 48 14.74 -5.29 -13.39
C PRO A 48 15.79 -4.19 -13.25
N THR A 49 15.77 -3.43 -12.14
CA THR A 49 16.68 -2.30 -11.92
C THR A 49 17.95 -2.73 -11.18
N CYS A 50 17.82 -3.37 -10.01
CA CYS A 50 18.97 -3.69 -9.15
C CYS A 50 19.32 -5.17 -9.08
N ARG A 51 18.56 -6.04 -9.76
CA ARG A 51 18.73 -7.51 -9.78
C ARG A 51 18.58 -8.20 -8.42
N ALA A 52 18.16 -7.49 -7.38
CA ALA A 52 17.76 -8.10 -6.11
C ALA A 52 16.59 -9.07 -6.35
N HIS A 53 16.70 -10.28 -5.83
CA HIS A 53 15.64 -11.29 -5.98
C HIS A 53 14.63 -11.13 -4.85
N PHE A 54 13.36 -11.33 -5.16
CA PHE A 54 12.30 -11.41 -4.16
C PHE A 54 11.38 -12.59 -4.45
N VAL A 55 10.76 -13.10 -3.40
CA VAL A 55 9.75 -14.15 -3.50
C VAL A 55 8.39 -13.50 -3.64
N VAL A 56 7.61 -13.93 -4.63
CA VAL A 56 6.24 -13.48 -4.84
C VAL A 56 5.38 -13.97 -3.67
N PRO A 57 4.63 -13.08 -2.99
CA PRO A 57 3.72 -13.48 -1.91
C PRO A 57 2.66 -14.48 -2.38
N LEU A 58 2.05 -15.22 -1.44
CA LEU A 58 0.94 -16.14 -1.72
C LEU A 58 -0.25 -15.47 -2.44
N GLY A 59 -0.47 -14.18 -2.22
CA GLY A 59 -1.47 -13.35 -2.92
C GLY A 59 -1.00 -12.81 -4.28
N GLY A 60 0.10 -13.31 -4.84
CA GLY A 60 0.70 -12.83 -6.07
C GLY A 60 1.38 -11.47 -5.91
N VAL A 61 1.80 -10.89 -7.03
CA VAL A 61 2.43 -9.55 -7.06
C VAL A 61 1.44 -8.42 -6.69
N CYS A 62 0.13 -8.70 -6.74
CA CYS A 62 -0.92 -7.79 -6.28
C CYS A 62 -0.82 -7.47 -4.78
N ALA A 63 -0.31 -8.41 -3.99
CA ALA A 63 -0.14 -8.28 -2.54
C ALA A 63 1.10 -7.48 -2.14
N LEU A 64 1.91 -7.02 -3.10
CA LEU A 64 3.02 -6.10 -2.85
C LEU A 64 2.49 -4.71 -2.46
N GLN A 65 3.31 -3.93 -1.76
CA GLN A 65 2.93 -2.59 -1.31
C GLN A 65 2.66 -1.67 -2.50
N VAL A 66 1.54 -0.94 -2.45
CA VAL A 66 1.19 0.07 -3.48
C VAL A 66 2.07 1.30 -3.32
N ASN A 67 2.55 1.84 -4.43
CA ASN A 67 3.21 3.14 -4.43
C ASN A 67 2.22 4.23 -4.85
N PHE A 68 1.78 5.04 -3.90
CA PHE A 68 0.81 6.12 -4.13
C PHE A 68 1.44 7.42 -4.66
N TYR A 69 2.76 7.51 -4.77
CA TYR A 69 3.44 8.74 -5.21
C TYR A 69 3.34 9.01 -6.72
N PHE A 70 2.82 8.05 -7.49
CA PHE A 70 2.96 8.04 -8.95
C PHE A 70 1.70 8.30 -9.76
N THR A 71 0.56 8.61 -9.12
CA THR A 71 -0.65 9.03 -9.84
C THR A 71 -0.96 10.49 -9.49
N GLU A 72 -1.15 11.34 -10.51
CA GLU A 72 -1.68 12.72 -10.33
C GLU A 72 -3.00 12.67 -9.56
N GLU A 73 -3.82 11.66 -9.86
CA GLU A 73 -5.02 11.29 -9.12
C GLU A 73 -4.73 11.00 -7.65
N ALA A 74 -3.62 10.36 -7.24
CA ALA A 74 -3.33 10.15 -5.82
C ALA A 74 -2.84 11.43 -5.12
N LEU A 75 -2.28 12.39 -5.84
CA LEU A 75 -1.95 13.70 -5.28
C LEU A 75 -3.21 14.54 -5.05
N GLU A 76 -4.22 14.40 -5.92
CA GLU A 76 -5.55 15.00 -5.77
C GLU A 76 -6.39 14.24 -4.74
N GLN A 77 -6.40 12.91 -4.75
CA GLN A 77 -7.09 12.06 -3.76
C GLN A 77 -6.51 12.24 -2.36
N ALA A 78 -5.18 12.38 -2.20
CA ALA A 78 -4.56 12.65 -0.90
C ALA A 78 -4.90 14.04 -0.34
N ARG A 79 -5.34 14.99 -1.20
CA ARG A 79 -5.85 16.30 -0.79
C ARG A 79 -7.36 16.31 -0.61
N SER A 80 -8.08 15.33 -1.15
CA SER A 80 -9.56 15.32 -1.24
C SER A 80 -10.24 14.26 -0.38
N ASP A 81 -9.60 13.14 -0.08
CA ASP A 81 -10.25 12.00 0.59
C ASP A 81 -9.86 11.90 2.06
N GLU A 82 -10.88 12.04 2.90
CA GLU A 82 -10.94 11.36 4.18
C GLU A 82 -10.56 9.88 4.01
N SER A 83 -9.50 9.46 4.70
CA SER A 83 -8.81 8.20 4.48
C SER A 83 -9.70 6.96 4.71
N ASN A 84 -10.29 6.42 3.65
CA ASN A 84 -10.88 5.09 3.69
C ASN A 84 -9.78 4.04 3.45
N SER A 85 -9.07 3.70 4.53
CA SER A 85 -8.19 2.53 4.54
C SER A 85 -9.06 1.27 4.52
N MET A 86 -8.82 0.33 3.61
CA MET A 86 -9.59 -0.93 3.54
C MET A 86 -9.05 -1.97 4.51
N CYS A 87 -9.92 -2.82 5.04
CA CYS A 87 -9.54 -3.91 5.94
C CYS A 87 -8.82 -5.04 5.18
N SER A 88 -7.66 -5.46 5.70
CA SER A 88 -6.86 -6.55 5.10
C SER A 88 -7.55 -7.92 5.15
N VAL A 89 -8.47 -8.14 6.10
CA VAL A 89 -9.23 -9.39 6.26
C VAL A 89 -10.57 -9.31 5.52
N HIS A 90 -11.20 -8.13 5.53
CA HIS A 90 -12.50 -7.89 4.92
C HIS A 90 -12.34 -6.87 3.79
N SER A 91 -11.86 -7.32 2.62
CA SER A 91 -11.43 -6.46 1.51
C SER A 91 -12.50 -5.56 0.88
N LYS A 92 -13.74 -5.59 1.39
CA LYS A 92 -14.85 -4.70 0.99
C LYS A 92 -15.33 -3.78 2.11
N GLU A 93 -14.66 -3.79 3.26
CA GLU A 93 -14.99 -2.94 4.40
C GLU A 93 -13.84 -1.99 4.71
N ASN A 94 -14.17 -0.76 5.08
CA ASN A 94 -13.20 0.22 5.53
C ASN A 94 -12.86 -0.01 7.01
N VAL A 95 -11.59 0.20 7.37
CA VAL A 95 -11.18 0.30 8.77
C VAL A 95 -11.62 1.66 9.28
N ILE A 96 -12.40 1.64 10.34
CA ILE A 96 -12.98 2.85 10.95
C ILE A 96 -12.71 2.89 12.45
N PHE A 97 -12.23 1.79 13.04
CA PHE A 97 -11.87 1.69 14.44
C PHE A 97 -10.40 1.36 14.60
N TYR A 98 -9.83 1.73 15.74
CA TYR A 98 -8.52 1.31 16.18
C TYR A 98 -8.66 0.56 17.52
N CYS A 99 -8.17 -0.68 17.56
CA CYS A 99 -8.17 -1.48 18.78
C CYS A 99 -6.90 -1.17 19.58
N THR A 100 -7.06 -0.54 20.74
CA THR A 100 -5.94 -0.14 21.60
C THR A 100 -5.27 -1.33 22.29
N GLN A 101 -6.01 -2.43 22.48
CA GLN A 101 -5.45 -3.66 23.06
C GLN A 101 -4.65 -4.51 22.06
N CYS A 102 -4.95 -4.38 20.76
CA CYS A 102 -4.27 -5.13 19.71
C CYS A 102 -3.35 -4.28 18.84
N ASP A 103 -3.31 -2.97 19.07
CA ASP A 103 -2.56 -1.98 18.28
C ASP A 103 -2.83 -2.11 16.77
N GLN A 104 -4.12 -2.19 16.40
CA GLN A 104 -4.54 -2.51 15.03
C GLN A 104 -5.75 -1.69 14.59
N ALA A 105 -5.70 -1.17 13.35
CA ALA A 105 -6.86 -0.60 12.67
C ALA A 105 -7.78 -1.72 12.15
N ILE A 106 -9.06 -1.66 12.50
CA ILE A 106 -10.04 -2.71 12.26
C ILE A 106 -11.34 -2.13 11.66
N CYS A 107 -12.03 -2.94 10.85
CA CYS A 107 -13.38 -2.61 10.39
C CYS A 107 -14.44 -3.04 11.42
N ILE A 108 -15.69 -2.67 11.17
CA ILE A 108 -16.82 -3.06 12.03
C ILE A 108 -16.97 -4.58 12.15
N ARG A 109 -16.69 -5.36 11.10
CA ARG A 109 -16.74 -6.82 11.19
C ARG A 109 -15.67 -7.39 12.10
N CYS A 110 -14.45 -6.85 12.05
CA CYS A 110 -13.37 -7.25 12.94
C CYS A 110 -13.72 -6.96 14.40
N LYS A 111 -14.37 -5.82 14.68
CA LYS A 111 -14.86 -5.46 16.02
C LYS A 111 -15.87 -6.49 16.55
N LEU A 112 -16.78 -6.97 15.72
CA LEU A 112 -17.84 -7.91 16.13
C LEU A 112 -17.41 -9.39 16.13
N THR A 113 -16.20 -9.71 15.70
CA THR A 113 -15.76 -11.11 15.55
C THR A 113 -14.50 -11.40 16.37
N ARG A 114 -13.36 -10.85 15.94
CA ARG A 114 -12.05 -11.14 16.51
C ARG A 114 -11.66 -10.19 17.65
N HIS A 115 -12.30 -9.03 17.70
CA HIS A 115 -12.06 -7.99 18.70
C HIS A 115 -13.34 -7.71 19.50
N ASP A 116 -14.21 -8.70 19.62
CA ASP A 116 -15.42 -8.58 20.43
C ASP A 116 -15.04 -8.43 21.91
N GLY A 117 -15.58 -7.40 22.55
CA GLY A 117 -15.23 -7.03 23.92
C GLY A 117 -13.87 -6.34 24.09
N HIS A 118 -13.11 -6.09 23.02
CA HIS A 118 -11.87 -5.32 23.12
C HIS A 118 -12.13 -3.81 23.16
N ALA A 119 -11.24 -3.05 23.81
CA ALA A 119 -11.26 -1.60 23.79
C ALA A 119 -10.89 -1.10 22.38
N THR A 120 -11.82 -0.34 21.79
CA THR A 120 -11.69 0.22 20.44
C THR A 120 -12.08 1.69 20.46
N GLU A 121 -11.35 2.52 19.73
CA GLU A 121 -11.61 3.95 19.56
C GLU A 121 -11.81 4.26 18.07
N ASP A 122 -12.42 5.39 17.73
CA ASP A 122 -12.57 5.78 16.33
C ASP A 122 -11.22 6.11 15.68
N LEU A 123 -11.01 5.61 14.46
CA LEU A 123 -9.72 5.71 13.76
C LEU A 123 -9.35 7.18 13.47
N SER A 124 -10.33 8.04 13.21
CA SER A 124 -10.14 9.48 13.03
C SER A 124 -9.60 10.16 14.30
N GLU A 125 -10.10 9.77 15.47
CA GLU A 125 -9.65 10.28 16.77
C GLU A 125 -8.26 9.74 17.14
N ALA A 126 -8.01 8.45 16.88
CA ALA A 126 -6.70 7.83 17.07
C ALA A 126 -5.63 8.43 16.14
N ALA A 127 -5.97 8.70 14.88
CA ALA A 127 -5.07 9.33 13.91
C ALA A 127 -4.70 10.77 14.32
N THR A 128 -5.63 11.50 14.93
CA THR A 128 -5.38 12.84 15.48
C THR A 128 -4.34 12.81 16.60
N ARG A 129 -4.39 11.78 17.46
CA ARG A 129 -3.41 11.55 18.53
C ARG A 129 -2.02 11.18 17.99
N CYS A 130 -1.96 10.36 16.95
CA CYS A 130 -0.69 9.93 16.34
C CYS A 130 0.00 11.09 15.59
N LYS A 131 -0.77 11.98 14.95
CA LYS A 131 -0.23 13.21 14.34
C LYS A 131 0.42 14.15 15.37
N GLN A 132 -0.10 14.22 16.59
CA GLN A 132 0.48 15.04 17.66
C GLN A 132 1.79 14.45 18.24
N THR A 133 2.06 13.16 18.04
CA THR A 133 3.24 12.50 18.60
C THR A 133 4.46 12.55 17.66
N ILE A 134 4.27 12.94 16.39
CA ILE A 134 5.35 13.10 15.40
C ILE A 134 5.98 14.51 15.47
N GLU A 135 5.37 15.45 16.21
CA GLU A 135 5.86 16.83 16.37
C GLU A 135 6.54 17.12 17.73
N GLN A 136 7.06 16.11 18.44
CA GLN A 136 7.92 16.33 19.63
C GLN A 136 9.28 15.64 19.51
#